data_AF-A0A9P7K7F0-F1
#
_entry.id   AF-A0A9P7K7F0-F1
#
_cell.length_a   1.000
_cell.length_b   1.000
_cell.length_c   1.000
_cell.angle_alpha   90.00
_cell.angle_beta   90.00
_cell.angle_gamma   90.00
#
_symmetry.space_group_name_H-M   'P 1'
#
loop_
_entity.id
_entity.type
_entity.pdbx_description
1 polymer ?
#
loop_
_entity_poly.entity_id
_entity_poly.type
_entity_poly.pdbx_seq_one_letter_code
_entity_poly.pdbx_strand_id
1 'polypeptide(L)'
;MILDEKALLVMQPPPSYASSTSASSAGLPPFPSSARAPPPTLTSLPPHLLLHIIYLTFPQTPLPDQATIQRQRKTLYWMSVKLRVVDRTMYIACMHVLRSTHLPAYDALVRRPYSTDPFPIDHSPSAATTSPLNTLQRETSCLDRFIALKVREDVWADDSELHLERDEAYKDLFDLVQPRSRLEDLLREYGVAKGVVCVGAPPPPTKTKAPSSGSVKKKLPELPVRTPPTSPPSTSTSTSFISSLFRPKKPSSPTLSPTVSPFPPSPPSSHFPQPTRTPRRITPLPFHLLSISFSPRHVGVLLHSPSATTTGTGPAFAKRTIVSTPRARDETLEACARRLVSELRRWLEEEGG
;
A
#
# COMPACT_ATOMS: atom_id res chain seq x y z
N MET A 1 -13.65 -41.60 -2.63
CA MET A 1 -15.10 -41.89 -2.73
C MET A 1 -15.47 -41.69 -4.19
N ILE A 2 -15.86 -42.75 -4.90
CA ILE A 2 -16.13 -42.70 -6.35
C ILE A 2 -17.57 -42.23 -6.53
N LEU A 3 -17.77 -41.11 -7.23
CA LEU A 3 -19.10 -40.66 -7.65
C LEU A 3 -19.36 -41.22 -9.04
N ASP A 4 -20.47 -41.93 -9.20
CA ASP A 4 -20.84 -42.60 -10.44
C ASP A 4 -21.39 -41.58 -11.46
N GLU A 5 -20.61 -41.34 -12.52
CA GLU A 5 -20.89 -40.30 -13.53
C GLU A 5 -22.15 -40.62 -14.38
N LYS A 6 -22.71 -41.83 -14.27
CA LYS A 6 -23.92 -42.22 -15.01
C LYS A 6 -25.23 -41.58 -14.52
N ALA A 7 -25.22 -40.88 -13.38
CA ALA A 7 -26.42 -40.24 -12.84
C ALA A 7 -26.80 -38.89 -13.50
N LEU A 8 -25.93 -38.27 -14.31
CA LEU A 8 -26.11 -36.89 -14.80
C LEU A 8 -26.85 -36.74 -16.15
N LEU A 9 -27.23 -37.83 -16.82
CA LEU A 9 -27.86 -37.80 -18.15
C LEU A 9 -29.38 -37.96 -18.17
N VAL A 10 -30.07 -37.81 -17.02
CA VAL A 10 -31.54 -37.75 -16.95
C VAL A 10 -32.02 -36.55 -16.13
N MET A 11 -31.49 -35.35 -16.41
CA MET A 11 -32.20 -34.13 -16.05
C MET A 11 -33.36 -33.93 -17.03
N GLN A 12 -34.58 -34.24 -16.59
CA GLN A 12 -35.77 -33.73 -17.27
C GLN A 12 -35.72 -32.20 -17.31
N PRO A 13 -36.12 -31.55 -18.43
CA PRO A 13 -36.18 -30.10 -18.48
C PRO A 13 -37.14 -29.59 -17.39
N PRO A 14 -36.82 -28.48 -16.71
CA PRO A 14 -37.68 -27.94 -15.66
C PRO A 14 -39.06 -27.62 -16.24
N PRO A 15 -40.16 -27.95 -15.53
CA PRO A 15 -41.51 -27.71 -16.02
C PRO A 15 -41.72 -26.22 -16.29
N SER A 16 -42.38 -25.91 -17.42
CA SER A 16 -42.67 -24.54 -17.83
C SER A 16 -43.41 -23.78 -16.73
N TYR A 17 -42.82 -22.67 -16.27
CA TYR A 17 -43.48 -21.75 -15.34
C TYR A 17 -44.71 -21.16 -16.03
N ALA A 18 -45.89 -21.66 -15.66
CA ALA A 18 -47.15 -21.08 -16.10
C ALA A 18 -47.29 -19.68 -15.49
N SER A 19 -47.34 -18.65 -16.34
CA SER A 19 -47.67 -17.29 -15.91
C SER A 19 -49.05 -17.28 -15.27
N SER A 20 -49.09 -17.16 -13.93
CA SER A 20 -50.31 -17.13 -13.14
C SER A 20 -51.02 -15.77 -13.30
N THR A 21 -51.62 -15.57 -14.46
CA THR A 21 -52.45 -14.39 -14.75
C THR A 21 -53.82 -14.55 -14.10
N SER A 22 -54.28 -13.48 -13.46
CA SER A 22 -55.67 -13.26 -13.00
C SER A 22 -56.28 -14.28 -12.03
N ALA A 23 -56.12 -14.02 -10.73
CA ALA A 23 -57.11 -14.41 -9.71
C ALA A 23 -57.25 -13.33 -8.62
N SER A 24 -58.39 -12.64 -8.65
CA SER A 24 -59.18 -12.13 -7.52
C SER A 24 -58.48 -11.47 -6.32
N SER A 25 -58.66 -10.16 -6.23
CA SER A 25 -58.49 -9.29 -5.06
C SER A 25 -59.17 -9.84 -3.78
N ALA A 26 -58.41 -10.58 -2.96
CA ALA A 26 -58.69 -10.83 -1.54
C ALA A 26 -57.44 -10.44 -0.74
N GLY A 27 -57.62 -9.78 0.41
CA GLY A 27 -56.56 -9.02 1.08
C GLY A 27 -55.31 -9.82 1.43
N LEU A 28 -54.23 -9.62 0.66
CA LEU A 28 -52.90 -10.07 1.06
C LEU A 28 -52.42 -9.26 2.28
N PRO A 29 -51.71 -9.87 3.24
CA PRO A 29 -51.17 -9.15 4.39
C PRO A 29 -50.23 -8.04 3.91
N PRO A 30 -50.10 -6.93 4.66
CA PRO A 30 -49.21 -5.83 4.32
C PRO A 30 -47.75 -6.28 4.45
N PHE A 31 -47.22 -6.92 3.40
CA PHE A 31 -45.79 -7.09 3.24
C PHE A 31 -45.16 -5.70 3.30
N PRO A 32 -44.19 -5.46 4.20
CA PRO A 32 -43.56 -4.16 4.33
C PRO A 32 -43.03 -3.77 2.95
N SER A 33 -43.43 -2.59 2.47
CA SER A 33 -43.21 -2.12 1.11
C SER A 33 -41.75 -2.32 0.74
N SER A 34 -41.50 -3.39 -0.01
CA SER A 34 -40.18 -4.02 -0.02
C SER A 34 -39.20 -3.10 -0.70
N ALA A 35 -38.41 -2.39 0.12
CA ALA A 35 -37.38 -1.47 -0.34
C ALA A 35 -36.43 -2.30 -1.19
N ARG A 36 -36.58 -2.16 -2.51
CA ARG A 36 -36.15 -3.14 -3.52
C ARG A 36 -34.70 -3.51 -3.26
N ALA A 37 -34.50 -4.68 -2.64
CA ALA A 37 -33.16 -5.12 -2.30
C ALA A 37 -32.32 -5.12 -3.57
N PRO A 38 -31.07 -4.61 -3.53
CA PRO A 38 -30.22 -4.64 -4.71
C PRO A 38 -30.12 -6.09 -5.21
N PRO A 39 -30.18 -6.31 -6.53
CA PRO A 39 -30.12 -7.67 -7.08
C PRO A 39 -28.86 -8.37 -6.56
N PRO A 40 -28.93 -9.66 -6.16
CA PRO A 40 -27.80 -10.35 -5.56
C PRO A 40 -26.63 -10.40 -6.56
N THR A 41 -25.49 -9.86 -6.14
CA THR A 41 -24.25 -9.82 -6.92
C THR A 41 -23.23 -10.79 -6.32
N LEU A 42 -22.22 -11.20 -7.09
CA LEU A 42 -21.10 -12.00 -6.54
C LEU A 42 -20.40 -11.29 -5.36
N THR A 43 -20.41 -9.95 -5.35
CA THR A 43 -19.88 -9.13 -4.25
C THR A 43 -20.70 -9.19 -2.96
N SER A 44 -21.95 -9.68 -2.98
CA SER A 44 -22.76 -9.87 -1.77
C SER A 44 -22.61 -11.27 -1.15
N LEU A 45 -21.80 -12.16 -1.76
CA LEU A 45 -21.53 -13.49 -1.21
C LEU A 45 -20.61 -13.40 0.04
N PRO A 46 -20.85 -14.23 1.08
CA PRO A 46 -19.92 -14.40 2.18
C PRO A 46 -18.51 -14.79 1.71
N PRO A 47 -17.43 -14.27 2.31
CA PRO A 47 -16.05 -14.51 1.85
C PRO A 47 -15.66 -15.99 1.76
N HIS A 48 -16.19 -16.85 2.63
CA HIS A 48 -15.92 -18.29 2.60
C HIS A 48 -16.53 -18.99 1.38
N LEU A 49 -17.71 -18.56 0.92
CA LEU A 49 -18.30 -19.09 -0.32
C LEU A 49 -17.51 -18.63 -1.54
N LEU A 50 -17.04 -17.38 -1.55
CA LEU A 50 -16.19 -16.87 -2.63
C LEU A 50 -14.85 -17.62 -2.71
N LEU A 51 -14.21 -17.88 -1.57
CA LEU A 51 -13.01 -18.74 -1.51
C LEU A 51 -13.31 -20.16 -2.00
N HIS A 52 -14.44 -20.75 -1.62
CA HIS A 52 -14.84 -22.08 -2.10
C HIS A 52 -15.02 -22.11 -3.63
N ILE A 53 -15.71 -21.12 -4.21
CA ILE A 53 -15.84 -20.95 -5.67
C ILE A 53 -14.46 -20.87 -6.35
N ILE A 54 -13.51 -20.13 -5.78
CA ILE A 54 -12.14 -20.08 -6.29
C ILE A 54 -11.45 -21.45 -6.21
N TYR A 55 -11.55 -22.17 -5.09
CA TYR A 55 -10.97 -23.51 -4.97
C TYR A 55 -11.55 -24.52 -5.96
N LEU A 56 -12.82 -24.38 -6.35
CA LEU A 56 -13.43 -25.20 -7.40
C LEU A 56 -12.85 -24.91 -8.81
N THR A 57 -12.10 -23.83 -9.02
CA THR A 57 -11.39 -23.57 -10.30
C THR A 57 -10.06 -24.32 -10.42
N PHE A 58 -9.59 -24.97 -9.35
CA PHE A 58 -8.38 -25.80 -9.40
C PHE A 58 -8.70 -27.18 -9.99
N PRO A 59 -7.75 -27.79 -10.74
CA PRO A 59 -7.97 -29.09 -11.37
C PRO A 59 -8.16 -30.19 -10.32
N GLN A 60 -9.40 -30.67 -10.17
CA GLN A 60 -9.75 -31.74 -9.22
C GLN A 60 -9.42 -33.14 -9.75
N THR A 61 -9.47 -33.34 -11.07
CA THR A 61 -9.27 -34.63 -11.73
C THR A 61 -7.95 -34.67 -12.52
N PRO A 62 -7.17 -35.76 -12.42
CA PRO A 62 -6.05 -35.99 -13.33
C PRO A 62 -6.58 -36.19 -14.75
N LEU A 63 -5.97 -35.53 -15.73
CA LEU A 63 -6.28 -35.66 -17.15
C LEU A 63 -5.07 -36.33 -17.80
N PRO A 64 -5.24 -37.34 -18.69
CA PRO A 64 -4.12 -38.12 -19.22
C PRO A 64 -3.08 -37.26 -19.94
N ASP A 65 -3.52 -36.24 -20.68
CA ASP A 65 -2.65 -35.47 -21.57
C ASP A 65 -1.94 -34.28 -20.89
N GLN A 66 -2.28 -33.94 -19.64
CA GLN A 66 -1.67 -32.80 -18.96
C GLN A 66 -1.53 -32.98 -17.44
N ALA A 67 -0.28 -32.93 -16.98
CA ALA A 67 0.08 -32.99 -15.58
C ALA A 67 -0.70 -31.95 -14.75
N THR A 68 -1.32 -32.41 -13.66
CA THR A 68 -2.18 -31.58 -12.79
C THR A 68 -1.47 -30.32 -12.27
N ILE A 69 -0.16 -30.40 -12.05
CA ILE A 69 0.66 -29.25 -11.61
C ILE A 69 0.71 -28.11 -12.64
N GLN A 70 0.78 -28.41 -13.94
CA GLN A 70 0.80 -27.39 -15.00
C GLN A 70 -0.56 -26.69 -15.08
N ARG A 71 -1.66 -27.44 -14.94
CA ARG A 71 -3.01 -26.87 -14.89
C ARG A 71 -3.18 -25.98 -13.65
N GLN A 72 -2.66 -26.40 -12.50
CA GLN A 72 -2.65 -25.58 -11.27
C GLN A 72 -1.86 -24.28 -11.46
N ARG A 73 -0.66 -24.33 -12.07
CA ARG A 73 0.14 -23.13 -12.41
C ARG A 73 -0.62 -22.19 -13.33
N LYS A 74 -1.26 -22.71 -14.39
CA LYS A 74 -2.08 -21.91 -15.31
C LYS A 74 -3.30 -21.29 -14.63
N THR A 75 -3.97 -21.99 -13.70
CA THR A 75 -5.04 -21.41 -12.86
C THR A 75 -4.51 -20.27 -11.98
N LEU A 76 -3.39 -20.46 -11.28
CA LEU A 76 -2.77 -19.42 -10.43
C LEU A 76 -2.35 -18.18 -11.24
N TYR A 77 -1.75 -18.38 -12.43
CA TYR A 77 -1.43 -17.29 -13.34
C TYR A 77 -2.69 -16.55 -13.80
N TRP A 78 -3.73 -17.27 -14.26
CA TRP A 78 -5.01 -16.67 -14.64
C TRP A 78 -5.66 -15.88 -13.49
N MET A 79 -5.61 -16.38 -12.26
CA MET A 79 -6.07 -15.63 -11.08
C MET A 79 -5.32 -14.30 -10.92
N SER A 80 -3.99 -14.32 -11.10
CA SER A 80 -3.12 -13.16 -10.96
C SER A 80 -3.26 -12.12 -12.09
N VAL A 81 -3.63 -12.52 -13.31
CA VAL A 81 -3.72 -11.59 -14.47
C VAL A 81 -5.14 -11.26 -14.92
N LYS A 82 -6.15 -12.07 -14.57
CA LYS A 82 -7.55 -11.90 -14.99
C LYS A 82 -8.52 -11.84 -13.81
N LEU A 83 -8.58 -12.87 -12.96
CA LEU A 83 -9.67 -12.96 -11.98
C LEU A 83 -9.59 -11.85 -10.91
N ARG A 84 -8.39 -11.50 -10.45
CA ARG A 84 -8.20 -10.44 -9.43
C ARG A 84 -8.56 -9.03 -9.88
N VAL A 85 -8.81 -8.77 -11.17
CA VAL A 85 -9.17 -7.43 -11.67
C VAL A 85 -10.67 -7.24 -11.90
N VAL A 86 -11.49 -8.26 -11.63
CA VAL A 86 -12.95 -8.21 -11.83
C VAL A 86 -13.63 -7.28 -10.81
N ASP A 87 -13.40 -7.49 -9.52
CA ASP A 87 -13.88 -6.62 -8.45
C ASP A 87 -12.97 -6.69 -7.20
N ARG A 88 -13.25 -5.83 -6.21
CA ARG A 88 -12.49 -5.71 -4.97
C ARG A 88 -12.58 -6.94 -4.06
N THR A 89 -13.72 -7.64 -4.04
CA THR A 89 -13.94 -8.83 -3.21
C THR A 89 -13.21 -10.04 -3.81
N MET A 90 -13.28 -10.18 -5.13
CA MET A 90 -12.53 -11.17 -5.90
C MET A 90 -11.02 -10.90 -5.87
N TYR A 91 -10.58 -9.64 -5.86
CA TYR A 91 -9.18 -9.30 -5.58
C TYR A 91 -8.72 -9.85 -4.22
N ILE A 92 -9.48 -9.60 -3.14
CA ILE A 92 -9.14 -10.11 -1.79
C ILE A 92 -9.03 -11.63 -1.81
N ALA A 93 -10.03 -12.33 -2.35
CA ALA A 93 -10.10 -13.78 -2.33
C ALA A 93 -9.03 -14.43 -3.23
N CYS A 94 -8.75 -13.86 -4.41
CA CYS A 94 -7.64 -14.29 -5.25
C CYS A 94 -6.29 -14.09 -4.56
N MET A 95 -6.05 -12.90 -4.00
CA MET A 95 -4.78 -12.60 -3.33
C MET A 95 -4.59 -13.42 -2.05
N HIS A 96 -5.65 -13.80 -1.35
CA HIS A 96 -5.58 -14.75 -0.24
C HIS A 96 -5.00 -16.11 -0.68
N VAL A 97 -5.60 -16.74 -1.70
CA VAL A 97 -5.15 -18.05 -2.22
C VAL A 97 -3.75 -17.94 -2.84
N LEU A 98 -3.47 -16.88 -3.59
CA LEU A 98 -2.16 -16.65 -4.19
C LEU A 98 -1.07 -16.49 -3.11
N ARG A 99 -1.33 -15.72 -2.06
CA ARG A 99 -0.38 -15.52 -0.96
C ARG A 99 -0.19 -16.80 -0.15
N SER A 100 -1.25 -17.50 0.26
CA SER A 100 -1.11 -18.75 1.03
C SER A 100 -0.35 -19.84 0.26
N THR A 101 -0.54 -19.92 -1.06
CA THR A 101 0.16 -20.89 -1.93
C THR A 101 1.66 -20.59 -2.04
N HIS A 102 2.06 -19.32 -2.11
CA HIS A 102 3.44 -18.92 -2.40
C HIS A 102 4.25 -18.48 -1.17
N LEU A 103 3.60 -18.27 -0.02
CA LEU A 103 4.26 -17.81 1.21
C LEU A 103 5.43 -18.72 1.65
N PRO A 104 5.33 -20.07 1.66
CA PRO A 104 6.47 -20.91 2.04
C PRO A 104 7.68 -20.76 1.10
N ALA A 105 7.44 -20.55 -0.19
CA ALA A 105 8.50 -20.31 -1.18
C ALA A 105 9.10 -18.90 -1.08
N TYR A 106 8.30 -17.91 -0.69
CA TYR A 106 8.78 -16.56 -0.38
C TYR A 106 9.68 -16.60 0.86
N ASP A 107 9.20 -17.18 1.96
CA ASP A 107 9.90 -17.23 3.26
C ASP A 107 11.27 -17.93 3.19
N ALA A 108 11.42 -18.92 2.29
CA ALA A 108 12.70 -19.58 2.01
C ALA A 108 13.75 -18.66 1.35
N LEU A 109 13.31 -17.59 0.66
CA LEU A 109 14.15 -16.60 -0.02
C LEU A 109 14.31 -15.30 0.78
N VAL A 110 13.41 -15.04 1.73
CA VAL A 110 13.45 -13.88 2.62
C VAL A 110 14.74 -13.89 3.46
N ARG A 111 15.56 -12.85 3.30
CA ARG A 111 16.78 -12.69 4.10
C ARG A 111 16.47 -11.97 5.41
N ARG A 112 16.39 -12.70 6.52
CA ARG A 112 16.50 -12.10 7.87
C ARG A 112 17.86 -11.37 7.95
N PRO A 113 17.95 -10.10 8.40
CA PRO A 113 16.98 -9.33 9.20
C PRO A 113 16.04 -8.40 8.40
N TYR A 114 15.99 -8.49 7.07
CA TYR A 114 15.30 -7.52 6.21
C TYR A 114 13.78 -7.73 6.07
N SER A 115 13.14 -8.42 7.03
CA SER A 115 11.72 -8.75 7.01
C SER A 115 11.05 -8.43 8.35
N THR A 116 9.76 -8.12 8.28
CA THR A 116 8.86 -7.70 9.37
C THR A 116 7.78 -8.74 9.66
N ASP A 117 7.79 -9.87 8.94
CA ASP A 117 6.61 -10.73 8.69
C ASP A 117 5.54 -9.99 7.83
N PRO A 118 5.17 -10.49 6.63
CA PRO A 118 4.10 -9.90 5.80
C PRO A 118 2.69 -10.05 6.40
N PHE A 119 2.53 -10.81 7.49
CA PHE A 119 1.27 -11.07 8.21
C PHE A 119 1.48 -11.07 9.75
N PRO A 120 1.86 -9.94 10.37
CA PRO A 120 2.14 -9.87 11.79
C PRO A 120 0.89 -10.29 12.56
N ILE A 121 1.02 -11.40 13.30
CA ILE A 121 -0.03 -11.94 14.17
C ILE A 121 -0.10 -11.11 15.47
N ASP A 122 -0.02 -9.79 15.35
CA ASP A 122 -0.16 -8.88 16.48
C ASP A 122 -1.61 -8.91 16.94
N HIS A 123 -1.85 -9.71 17.99
CA HIS A 123 -3.14 -9.93 18.66
C HIS A 123 -3.67 -8.68 19.39
N SER A 124 -3.71 -7.52 18.71
CA SER A 124 -4.30 -6.28 19.21
C SER A 124 -5.76 -6.17 18.76
N PRO A 125 -6.75 -6.51 19.60
CA PRO A 125 -8.18 -6.54 19.20
C PRO A 125 -8.78 -5.16 18.89
N SER A 126 -8.00 -4.07 18.99
CA SER A 126 -8.48 -2.70 18.85
C SER A 126 -8.41 -2.12 17.43
N ALA A 127 -7.90 -2.86 16.43
CA ALA A 127 -7.66 -2.36 15.08
C ALA A 127 -8.84 -2.53 14.09
N ALA A 128 -10.04 -2.86 14.57
CA ALA A 128 -11.18 -3.29 13.74
C ALA A 128 -11.72 -2.25 12.72
N THR A 129 -11.32 -0.98 12.81
CA THR A 129 -11.90 0.12 12.00
C THR A 129 -11.11 0.49 10.75
N THR A 130 -9.90 -0.04 10.53
CA THR A 130 -9.12 0.24 9.31
C THR A 130 -9.33 -0.85 8.25
N SER A 131 -9.81 -0.45 7.08
CA SER A 131 -10.10 -1.32 5.93
C SER A 131 -9.04 -2.42 5.71
N PRO A 132 -9.41 -3.72 5.66
CA PRO A 132 -8.46 -4.86 5.62
C PRO A 132 -7.60 -4.96 4.35
N LEU A 133 -7.80 -4.05 3.39
CA LEU A 133 -6.99 -3.91 2.18
C LEU A 133 -5.89 -2.84 2.29
N ASN A 134 -5.94 -1.98 3.30
CA ASN A 134 -4.79 -1.16 3.67
C ASN A 134 -3.92 -1.99 4.62
N THR A 135 -3.26 -3.03 4.09
CA THR A 135 -2.11 -3.62 4.78
C THR A 135 -1.08 -2.51 4.92
N LEU A 136 -1.00 -1.91 6.11
CA LEU A 136 -0.15 -0.74 6.38
C LEU A 136 1.34 -1.06 6.19
N GLN A 137 1.68 -2.36 6.22
CA GLN A 137 3.00 -2.88 5.88
C GLN A 137 3.22 -2.89 4.38
N ARG A 138 4.42 -2.48 3.99
CA ARG A 138 4.83 -2.41 2.58
C ARG A 138 5.53 -3.67 2.12
N GLU A 139 5.92 -4.54 3.05
CA GLU A 139 6.42 -5.88 2.74
C GLU A 139 5.37 -6.78 2.05
N THR A 140 4.08 -6.65 2.36
CA THR A 140 3.02 -7.37 1.61
C THR A 140 3.07 -7.05 0.12
N SER A 141 3.48 -5.84 -0.28
CA SER A 141 3.68 -5.48 -1.70
C SER A 141 4.93 -6.12 -2.34
N CYS A 142 5.90 -6.57 -1.53
CA CYS A 142 7.04 -7.36 -1.97
C CYS A 142 6.60 -8.80 -2.27
N LEU A 143 5.83 -9.41 -1.37
CA LEU A 143 5.19 -10.71 -1.59
C LEU A 143 4.29 -10.70 -2.84
N ASP A 144 3.48 -9.65 -3.04
CA ASP A 144 2.62 -9.53 -4.23
C ASP A 144 3.42 -9.43 -5.54
N ARG A 145 4.61 -8.82 -5.51
CA ARG A 145 5.55 -8.79 -6.66
C ARG A 145 6.22 -10.14 -6.86
N PHE A 146 6.65 -10.81 -5.78
CA PHE A 146 7.19 -12.16 -5.83
C PHE A 146 6.19 -13.12 -6.50
N ILE A 147 4.93 -13.11 -6.05
CA ILE A 147 3.85 -13.89 -6.64
C ILE A 147 3.72 -13.59 -8.14
N ALA A 148 3.63 -12.31 -8.51
CA ALA A 148 3.45 -11.91 -9.92
C ALA A 148 4.63 -12.28 -10.83
N LEU A 149 5.85 -12.38 -10.30
CA LEU A 149 6.99 -12.97 -10.99
C LEU A 149 6.82 -14.50 -11.05
N LYS A 150 6.68 -15.16 -9.90
CA LYS A 150 6.70 -16.62 -9.76
C LYS A 150 5.63 -17.31 -10.60
N VAL A 151 4.37 -16.88 -10.55
CA VAL A 151 3.29 -17.48 -11.35
C VAL A 151 3.47 -17.30 -12.86
N ARG A 152 4.25 -16.29 -13.28
CA ARG A 152 4.57 -16.06 -14.69
C ARG A 152 5.74 -16.91 -15.15
N GLU A 153 6.83 -16.94 -14.38
CA GLU A 153 7.99 -17.78 -14.70
C GLU A 153 7.61 -19.28 -14.69
N ASP A 154 6.76 -19.71 -13.74
CA ASP A 154 6.26 -21.10 -13.68
C ASP A 154 5.46 -21.52 -14.93
N VAL A 155 4.60 -20.63 -15.45
CA VAL A 155 3.84 -20.91 -16.68
C VAL A 155 4.72 -20.86 -17.93
N TRP A 156 5.73 -19.98 -17.98
CA TRP A 156 6.67 -19.95 -19.10
C TRP A 156 7.63 -21.15 -19.13
N ALA A 157 8.04 -21.67 -17.96
CA ALA A 157 8.76 -22.93 -17.87
C ALA A 157 7.91 -24.14 -18.33
N ASP A 158 6.59 -24.11 -18.07
CA ASP A 158 5.67 -25.14 -18.57
C ASP A 158 5.39 -25.01 -20.09
N ASP A 159 5.40 -23.80 -20.64
CA ASP A 159 5.07 -23.51 -22.06
C ASP A 159 6.29 -23.55 -23.01
N SER A 160 7.52 -23.52 -22.50
CA SER A 160 8.74 -23.54 -23.32
C SER A 160 9.96 -24.14 -22.60
N GLU A 161 10.49 -25.24 -23.14
CA GLU A 161 11.75 -25.86 -22.70
C GLU A 161 12.97 -24.95 -22.89
N LEU A 162 12.86 -23.91 -23.72
CA LEU A 162 13.90 -22.89 -23.95
C LEU A 162 13.78 -21.69 -23.02
N HIS A 163 12.85 -21.70 -22.05
CA HIS A 163 12.71 -20.61 -21.08
C HIS A 163 13.87 -20.60 -20.10
N LEU A 164 14.64 -19.51 -20.11
CA LEU A 164 15.71 -19.27 -19.13
C LEU A 164 15.14 -18.48 -17.94
N GLU A 165 15.25 -19.05 -16.75
CA GLU A 165 14.75 -18.44 -15.50
C GLU A 165 15.42 -17.08 -15.25
N ARG A 166 14.62 -16.09 -14.85
CA ARG A 166 15.12 -14.72 -14.60
C ARG A 166 15.50 -14.52 -13.14
N ASP A 167 16.53 -15.21 -12.69
CA ASP A 167 17.05 -15.14 -11.31
C ASP A 167 17.36 -13.70 -10.86
N GLU A 168 17.88 -12.87 -11.77
CA GLU A 168 18.16 -11.46 -11.52
C GLU A 168 16.90 -10.66 -11.11
N ALA A 169 15.70 -11.06 -11.56
CA ALA A 169 14.45 -10.40 -11.15
C ALA A 169 14.05 -10.72 -9.70
N TYR A 170 14.34 -11.94 -9.22
CA TYR A 170 14.18 -12.28 -7.80
C TYR A 170 15.26 -11.59 -6.96
N LYS A 171 16.50 -11.57 -7.44
CA LYS A 171 17.61 -10.88 -6.79
C LYS A 171 17.34 -9.38 -6.62
N ASP A 172 16.88 -8.67 -7.65
CA ASP A 172 16.45 -7.27 -7.55
C ASP A 172 15.32 -7.08 -6.51
N LEU A 173 14.39 -8.03 -6.44
CA LEU A 173 13.32 -8.00 -5.45
C LEU A 173 13.85 -8.11 -4.01
N PHE A 174 14.76 -9.04 -3.74
CA PHE A 174 15.30 -9.28 -2.39
C PHE A 174 16.48 -8.36 -2.00
N ASP A 175 17.25 -7.84 -2.95
CA ASP A 175 18.39 -6.94 -2.71
C ASP A 175 17.97 -5.46 -2.65
N LEU A 176 16.89 -5.06 -3.34
CA LEU A 176 16.45 -3.66 -3.42
C LEU A 176 15.03 -3.43 -2.91
N VAL A 177 14.05 -4.23 -3.32
CA VAL A 177 12.63 -3.97 -2.99
C VAL A 177 12.31 -4.34 -1.54
N GLN A 178 12.72 -5.53 -1.07
CA GLN A 178 12.49 -5.97 0.31
C GLN A 178 13.16 -5.02 1.33
N PRO A 179 14.47 -4.69 1.24
CA PRO A 179 15.11 -3.76 2.17
C PRO A 179 14.49 -2.37 2.15
N ARG A 180 14.03 -1.88 0.98
CA ARG A 180 13.27 -0.63 0.87
C ARG A 180 11.94 -0.71 1.61
N SER A 181 11.13 -1.74 1.37
CA SER A 181 9.83 -1.91 2.06
C SER A 181 10.00 -2.01 3.57
N ARG A 182 10.97 -2.80 4.04
CA ARG A 182 11.33 -2.90 5.47
C ARG A 182 11.75 -1.56 6.06
N LEU A 183 12.53 -0.75 5.32
CA LEU A 183 12.94 0.59 5.75
C LEU A 183 11.76 1.58 5.75
N GLU A 184 10.77 1.45 4.85
CA GLU A 184 9.53 2.22 4.89
C GLU A 184 8.67 1.85 6.12
N ASP A 185 8.60 0.57 6.49
CA ASP A 185 7.87 0.11 7.68
C ASP A 185 8.57 0.50 9.01
N LEU A 186 9.91 0.46 9.06
CA LEU A 186 10.70 0.99 10.17
C LEU A 186 10.59 2.52 10.32
N LEU A 187 10.55 3.26 9.20
CA LEU A 187 10.29 4.71 9.19
C LEU A 187 8.92 5.03 9.80
N ARG A 188 7.90 4.22 9.50
CA ARG A 188 6.56 4.33 10.09
C ARG A 188 6.61 4.11 11.60
N GLU A 189 7.19 3.01 12.06
CA GLU A 189 7.27 2.63 13.47
C GLU A 189 7.99 3.70 14.31
N TYR A 190 9.26 4.00 13.97
CA TYR A 190 10.04 5.00 14.69
C TYR A 190 9.51 6.42 14.49
N GLY A 191 8.94 6.74 13.32
CA GLY A 191 8.36 8.04 13.02
C GLY A 191 7.10 8.33 13.83
N VAL A 192 6.23 7.33 14.01
CA VAL A 192 5.05 7.42 14.90
C VAL A 192 5.50 7.53 16.36
N ALA A 193 6.46 6.70 16.81
CA ALA A 193 7.00 6.77 18.16
C ALA A 193 7.69 8.11 18.50
N LYS A 194 8.17 8.86 17.49
CA LYS A 194 8.73 10.21 17.64
C LYS A 194 7.76 11.35 17.32
N GLY A 195 6.50 11.04 16.96
CA GLY A 195 5.48 12.05 16.64
C GLY A 195 5.74 12.85 15.35
N VAL A 196 6.56 12.33 14.43
CA VAL A 196 6.86 12.97 13.13
C VAL A 196 6.10 12.35 11.96
N VAL A 197 5.57 11.14 12.13
CA VAL A 197 4.71 10.45 11.17
C VAL A 197 3.37 10.12 11.83
N CYS A 198 2.26 10.24 11.08
CA CYS A 198 0.94 9.78 11.51
C CYS A 198 0.38 8.72 10.57
N VAL A 199 -0.43 7.80 11.13
CA VAL A 199 -1.10 6.72 10.40
C VAL A 199 -2.60 6.96 10.46
N GLY A 200 -3.22 7.18 9.29
CA GLY A 200 -4.64 7.54 9.15
C GLY A 200 -4.84 8.97 8.67
N ALA A 201 -6.08 9.45 8.77
CA ALA A 201 -6.37 10.87 8.58
C ALA A 201 -5.72 11.67 9.74
N PRO A 202 -5.10 12.83 9.48
CA PRO A 202 -4.65 13.69 10.57
C PRO A 202 -5.86 14.04 11.45
N PRO A 203 -5.75 13.98 12.79
CA PRO A 203 -6.85 14.37 13.65
C PRO A 203 -7.24 15.81 13.28
N PRO A 204 -8.55 16.11 13.14
CA PRO A 204 -8.98 17.47 12.84
C PRO A 204 -8.37 18.40 13.88
N PRO A 205 -7.89 19.61 13.50
CA PRO A 205 -7.17 20.48 14.42
C PRO A 205 -8.09 20.83 15.57
N THR A 206 -7.96 20.10 16.68
CA THR A 206 -8.70 20.35 17.90
C THR A 206 -8.24 21.72 18.34
N LYS A 207 -9.09 22.72 18.11
CA LYS A 207 -8.95 24.04 18.70
C LYS A 207 -8.97 23.80 20.19
N THR A 208 -7.79 23.63 20.78
CA THR A 208 -7.62 23.49 22.22
C THR A 208 -8.19 24.76 22.80
N LYS A 209 -9.45 24.69 23.24
CA LYS A 209 -10.04 25.74 24.04
C LYS A 209 -9.13 25.82 25.26
N ALA A 210 -8.37 26.91 25.36
CA ALA A 210 -7.83 27.33 26.64
C ALA A 210 -8.98 27.25 27.66
N PRO A 211 -8.74 26.83 28.91
CA PRO A 211 -9.80 26.61 29.89
C PRO A 211 -10.54 27.92 30.19
N SER A 212 -11.55 28.20 29.38
CA SER A 212 -12.40 29.37 29.49
C SER A 212 -13.43 29.09 30.57
N SER A 213 -13.28 29.75 31.72
CA SER A 213 -14.30 29.82 32.76
C SER A 213 -15.67 30.15 32.13
N GLY A 214 -16.69 29.41 32.54
CA GLY A 214 -17.89 29.25 31.73
C GLY A 214 -18.75 30.51 31.55
N SER A 215 -19.54 30.50 30.47
CA SER A 215 -20.83 31.18 30.40
C SER A 215 -21.71 30.48 29.37
N VAL A 216 -22.85 29.96 29.82
CA VAL A 216 -23.82 29.24 29.00
C VAL A 216 -24.82 30.22 28.39
N LYS A 217 -24.92 30.28 27.06
CA LYS A 217 -26.11 30.80 26.38
C LYS A 217 -26.53 29.89 25.22
N LYS A 218 -27.80 29.48 25.24
CA LYS A 218 -28.47 28.68 24.22
C LYS A 218 -28.99 29.59 23.09
N LYS A 219 -28.97 29.13 21.83
CA LYS A 219 -30.03 29.43 20.86
C LYS A 219 -30.14 28.34 19.78
N LEU A 220 -31.36 28.14 19.28
CA LEU A 220 -31.79 27.11 18.31
C LEU A 220 -31.98 27.75 16.90
N PRO A 221 -32.56 27.11 15.86
CA PRO A 221 -31.88 26.90 14.57
C PRO A 221 -32.57 27.57 13.36
N GLU A 222 -31.99 27.44 12.15
CA GLU A 222 -32.70 27.70 10.89
C GLU A 222 -32.20 26.84 9.71
N LEU A 223 -32.97 26.79 8.62
CA LEU A 223 -33.02 25.74 7.58
C LEU A 223 -32.36 26.15 6.21
N PRO A 224 -32.30 25.26 5.18
CA PRO A 224 -31.27 25.32 4.12
C PRO A 224 -31.75 25.79 2.73
N VAL A 225 -30.82 26.24 1.86
CA VAL A 225 -31.09 26.58 0.44
C VAL A 225 -29.94 26.23 -0.54
N ARG A 226 -30.27 25.37 -1.53
CA ARG A 226 -29.84 25.23 -2.97
C ARG A 226 -28.36 25.23 -3.46
N THR A 227 -28.16 24.32 -4.43
CA THR A 227 -27.16 24.25 -5.55
C THR A 227 -27.68 24.97 -6.82
N PRO A 228 -27.16 24.86 -8.08
CA PRO A 228 -25.91 24.29 -8.69
C PRO A 228 -25.16 25.41 -9.51
N PRO A 229 -24.68 25.34 -10.80
CA PRO A 229 -24.20 24.25 -11.70
C PRO A 229 -22.91 24.52 -12.56
N THR A 230 -22.44 23.47 -13.28
CA THR A 230 -21.80 23.40 -14.63
C THR A 230 -20.48 24.12 -15.02
N SER A 231 -19.61 23.37 -15.72
CA SER A 231 -18.33 23.76 -16.37
C SER A 231 -18.32 23.51 -17.90
N PRO A 232 -17.53 24.25 -18.71
CA PRO A 232 -17.31 23.98 -20.16
C PRO A 232 -16.04 23.12 -20.47
N PRO A 233 -15.91 22.56 -21.70
CA PRO A 233 -14.89 21.56 -22.06
C PRO A 233 -13.54 22.11 -22.61
N SER A 234 -12.56 21.22 -22.68
CA SER A 234 -11.14 21.46 -23.01
C SER A 234 -10.75 21.32 -24.49
N THR A 235 -9.83 22.16 -24.97
CA THR A 235 -9.03 21.94 -26.19
C THR A 235 -7.81 21.06 -25.94
N SER A 236 -7.47 20.21 -26.90
CA SER A 236 -6.31 19.31 -26.86
C SER A 236 -5.03 19.99 -27.38
N THR A 237 -3.86 19.66 -26.81
CA THR A 237 -2.56 20.00 -27.42
C THR A 237 -1.51 18.94 -27.10
N SER A 238 -0.69 18.64 -28.12
CA SER A 238 0.27 17.54 -28.17
C SER A 238 1.40 17.64 -27.13
N THR A 239 1.84 16.50 -26.59
CA THR A 239 3.04 16.38 -25.76
C THR A 239 4.19 15.76 -26.53
N SER A 240 5.29 16.51 -26.70
CA SER A 240 6.60 15.97 -27.06
C SER A 240 7.42 15.63 -25.81
N PHE A 241 8.05 14.45 -25.82
CA PHE A 241 8.91 13.94 -24.75
C PHE A 241 10.41 14.16 -25.09
N ILE A 242 11.28 13.77 -24.15
CA ILE A 242 12.75 13.64 -24.25
C ILE A 242 13.46 15.02 -24.40
N SER A 243 14.58 15.34 -23.75
CA SER A 243 15.61 14.50 -23.14
C SER A 243 16.33 15.15 -21.94
N SER A 244 16.78 14.28 -21.03
CA SER A 244 17.80 14.57 -20.02
C SER A 244 19.15 14.87 -20.66
N LEU A 245 20.02 15.66 -20.00
CA LEU A 245 21.45 15.37 -20.06
C LEU A 245 22.23 15.76 -18.80
N PHE A 246 23.15 14.88 -18.42
CA PHE A 246 23.94 14.95 -17.19
C PHE A 246 25.08 15.97 -17.32
N ARG A 247 25.45 16.62 -16.21
CA ARG A 247 26.67 17.44 -16.13
C ARG A 247 27.60 16.91 -15.03
N PRO A 248 28.75 16.28 -15.37
CA PRO A 248 29.68 15.75 -14.37
C PRO A 248 30.45 16.89 -13.69
N LYS A 249 30.72 16.73 -12.39
CA LYS A 249 31.48 17.71 -11.59
C LYS A 249 32.90 17.16 -11.36
N LYS A 250 33.93 17.92 -11.76
CA LYS A 250 35.34 17.57 -11.55
C LYS A 250 35.71 17.56 -10.06
N PRO A 251 36.61 16.67 -9.61
CA PRO A 251 37.29 16.80 -8.32
C PRO A 251 38.55 17.68 -8.45
N SER A 252 38.89 18.41 -7.39
CA SER A 252 40.19 19.09 -7.25
C SER A 252 40.57 19.17 -5.77
N SER A 253 41.54 18.36 -5.37
CA SER A 253 42.32 18.55 -4.14
C SER A 253 43.25 19.75 -4.32
N PRO A 254 43.71 20.40 -3.23
CA PRO A 254 45.08 20.05 -2.82
C PRO A 254 45.37 20.04 -1.31
N THR A 255 46.39 19.25 -0.99
CA THR A 255 47.20 19.18 0.24
C THR A 255 47.72 20.53 0.75
N LEU A 256 47.67 20.78 2.06
CA LEU A 256 48.63 21.63 2.78
C LEU A 256 48.87 21.15 4.23
N SER A 257 50.01 21.55 4.79
CA SER A 257 50.72 20.96 5.95
C SER A 257 50.25 21.43 7.34
N PRO A 258 50.61 20.70 8.43
CA PRO A 258 50.35 21.15 9.80
C PRO A 258 51.42 22.12 10.31
N THR A 259 51.08 23.39 10.49
CA THR A 259 51.90 24.36 11.25
C THR A 259 51.43 24.38 12.71
N VAL A 260 52.31 23.99 13.63
CA VAL A 260 52.05 24.07 15.08
C VAL A 260 52.25 25.51 15.55
N SER A 261 51.19 26.16 16.03
CA SER A 261 51.24 27.49 16.66
C SER A 261 50.83 27.39 18.14
N PRO A 262 51.49 28.11 19.05
CA PRO A 262 51.18 28.07 20.48
C PRO A 262 49.86 28.81 20.80
N PHE A 263 49.07 28.22 21.69
CA PHE A 263 47.80 28.80 22.15
C PHE A 263 48.01 29.98 23.12
N PRO A 264 47.30 31.12 22.94
CA PRO A 264 47.20 32.16 23.96
C PRO A 264 46.24 31.76 25.10
N PRO A 265 46.39 32.34 26.31
CA PRO A 265 45.54 32.02 27.46
C PRO A 265 44.08 32.49 27.26
N SER A 266 43.14 31.71 27.80
CA SER A 266 41.70 31.91 27.64
C SER A 266 41.18 33.13 28.43
N PRO A 267 40.31 33.98 27.84
CA PRO A 267 39.61 35.03 28.59
C PRO A 267 38.53 34.45 29.53
N PRO A 268 38.20 35.14 30.64
CA PRO A 268 37.22 34.67 31.62
C PRO A 268 35.80 34.58 31.03
N SER A 269 35.09 33.50 31.37
CA SER A 269 33.76 33.20 30.84
C SER A 269 32.69 34.19 31.31
N SER A 270 32.34 35.15 30.46
CA SER A 270 31.11 35.95 30.62
C SER A 270 29.89 35.08 30.31
N HIS A 271 29.15 34.74 31.36
CA HIS A 271 27.98 33.85 31.30
C HIS A 271 26.77 34.57 30.67
N PHE A 272 26.77 34.72 29.34
CA PHE A 272 25.62 35.26 28.62
C PHE A 272 24.40 34.32 28.79
N PRO A 273 23.22 34.84 29.14
CA PRO A 273 22.01 34.04 29.25
C PRO A 273 21.61 33.52 27.87
N GLN A 274 21.83 32.22 27.64
CA GLN A 274 21.49 31.59 26.37
C GLN A 274 19.95 31.62 26.19
N PRO A 275 19.42 32.15 25.07
CA PRO A 275 17.97 32.27 24.90
C PRO A 275 17.34 30.88 24.86
N THR A 276 16.51 30.58 25.86
CA THR A 276 15.77 29.32 25.97
C THR A 276 14.74 29.23 24.84
N ARG A 277 15.15 28.63 23.72
CA ARG A 277 14.25 28.38 22.58
C ARG A 277 13.09 27.51 23.04
N THR A 278 11.88 28.08 23.03
CA THR A 278 10.65 27.31 23.25
C THR A 278 10.54 26.23 22.17
N PRO A 279 10.17 24.99 22.52
CA PRO A 279 10.10 23.90 21.56
C PRO A 279 9.05 24.20 20.49
N ARG A 280 9.47 24.20 19.21
CA ARG A 280 8.57 24.38 18.07
C ARG A 280 7.57 23.22 17.99
N ARG A 281 6.31 23.53 17.67
CA ARG A 281 5.25 22.52 17.53
C ARG A 281 5.36 21.84 16.17
N ILE A 282 5.87 20.61 16.16
CA ILE A 282 5.96 19.77 14.96
C ILE A 282 4.55 19.37 14.50
N THR A 283 4.32 19.40 13.18
CA THR A 283 3.14 18.80 12.54
C THR A 283 3.54 17.47 11.88
N PRO A 284 2.96 16.32 12.28
CA PRO A 284 3.36 15.02 11.73
C PRO A 284 2.90 14.82 10.29
N LEU A 285 3.72 14.14 9.49
CA LEU A 285 3.42 13.82 8.09
C LEU A 285 2.59 12.53 7.96
N PRO A 286 1.54 12.49 7.14
CA PRO A 286 0.80 11.25 6.86
C PRO A 286 1.66 10.21 6.15
N PHE A 287 1.76 8.99 6.72
CA PHE A 287 2.63 7.93 6.21
C PHE A 287 2.37 7.56 4.74
N HIS A 288 1.14 7.67 4.26
CA HIS A 288 0.77 7.34 2.88
C HIS A 288 1.37 8.32 1.84
N LEU A 289 1.83 9.51 2.26
CA LEU A 289 2.54 10.45 1.40
C LEU A 289 4.06 10.18 1.35
N LEU A 290 4.58 9.33 2.24
CA LEU A 290 6.01 9.03 2.35
C LEU A 290 6.41 7.80 1.53
N SER A 291 7.64 7.78 1.04
CA SER A 291 8.33 6.60 0.52
C SER A 291 9.82 6.77 0.72
N ILE A 292 10.58 5.68 0.63
CA ILE A 292 12.04 5.67 0.70
C ILE A 292 12.62 5.56 -0.71
N SER A 293 13.60 6.42 -0.99
CA SER A 293 14.62 6.15 -2.02
C SER A 293 15.72 5.31 -1.37
N PHE A 294 15.97 4.11 -1.90
CA PHE A 294 16.97 3.18 -1.37
C PHE A 294 18.05 2.93 -2.42
N SER A 295 19.32 3.06 -2.02
CA SER A 295 20.48 2.72 -2.85
C SER A 295 21.63 2.20 -1.97
N PRO A 296 22.65 1.53 -2.53
CA PRO A 296 23.75 0.98 -1.75
C PRO A 296 24.55 1.98 -0.91
N ARG A 297 24.57 3.26 -1.32
CA ARG A 297 25.39 4.32 -0.68
C ARG A 297 24.57 5.42 0.01
N HIS A 298 23.26 5.43 -0.19
CA HIS A 298 22.41 6.55 0.19
C HIS A 298 20.96 6.13 0.35
N VAL A 299 20.30 6.63 1.40
CA VAL A 299 18.86 6.47 1.66
C VAL A 299 18.20 7.82 1.91
N GLY A 300 16.97 8.00 1.45
CA GLY A 300 16.26 9.27 1.61
C GLY A 300 14.75 9.14 1.66
N VAL A 301 14.09 10.11 2.30
CA VAL A 301 12.62 10.18 2.39
C VAL A 301 12.09 11.04 1.24
N LEU A 302 11.19 10.45 0.47
CA LEU A 302 10.43 11.09 -0.61
C LEU A 302 9.04 11.47 -0.09
N LEU A 303 8.67 12.74 -0.25
CA LEU A 303 7.32 13.23 -0.02
C LEU A 303 6.56 13.31 -1.35
N HIS A 304 5.35 12.75 -1.36
CA HIS A 304 4.40 12.85 -2.45
C HIS A 304 3.42 13.99 -2.14
N SER A 305 3.58 15.11 -2.81
CA SER A 305 2.61 16.20 -2.74
C SER A 305 1.56 16.04 -3.84
N PRO A 306 0.26 16.17 -3.55
CA PRO A 306 -0.76 16.25 -4.60
C PRO A 306 -0.50 17.54 -5.39
N SER A 307 -0.19 17.43 -6.69
CA SER A 307 -0.04 18.60 -7.53
C SER A 307 -1.41 19.19 -7.84
N ALA A 308 -1.67 20.44 -7.45
CA ALA A 308 -2.91 21.14 -7.77
C ALA A 308 -3.01 21.53 -9.25
N THR A 309 -1.90 21.50 -9.99
CA THR A 309 -1.75 21.97 -11.37
C THR A 309 -1.65 20.82 -12.35
N THR A 310 -2.72 20.04 -12.51
CA THR A 310 -2.82 19.06 -13.61
C THR A 310 -4.19 19.12 -14.28
N THR A 311 -4.24 19.93 -15.34
CA THR A 311 -5.36 20.03 -16.27
C THR A 311 -5.51 18.72 -17.06
N GLY A 312 -6.51 17.92 -16.68
CA GLY A 312 -7.09 16.87 -17.54
C GLY A 312 -6.43 15.49 -17.56
N THR A 313 -5.24 15.29 -16.98
CA THR A 313 -4.49 14.00 -17.02
C THR A 313 -4.26 13.37 -15.65
N GLY A 314 -5.29 13.39 -14.81
CA GLY A 314 -5.29 12.74 -13.48
C GLY A 314 -4.41 13.45 -12.44
N PRO A 315 -4.45 13.01 -11.17
CA PRO A 315 -3.64 13.59 -10.10
C PRO A 315 -2.18 13.16 -10.23
N ALA A 316 -1.34 14.00 -10.84
CA ALA A 316 0.09 13.81 -10.82
C ALA A 316 0.64 14.12 -9.41
N PHE A 317 1.27 13.13 -8.77
CA PHE A 317 1.95 13.34 -7.49
C PHE A 317 3.37 13.85 -7.73
N ALA A 318 3.65 15.08 -7.32
CA ALA A 318 4.99 15.63 -7.33
C ALA A 318 5.82 14.92 -6.23
N LYS A 319 6.97 14.36 -6.61
CA LYS A 319 7.88 13.65 -5.69
C LYS A 319 9.09 14.52 -5.38
N ARG A 320 9.26 14.92 -4.12
CA ARG A 320 10.43 15.67 -3.64
C ARG A 320 11.17 14.85 -2.59
N THR A 321 12.49 14.74 -2.70
CA THR A 321 13.34 14.27 -1.58
C THR A 321 13.39 15.36 -0.52
N ILE A 322 12.92 15.06 0.68
CA ILE A 322 12.94 15.99 1.83
C ILE A 322 14.08 15.70 2.80
N VAL A 323 14.51 14.44 2.90
CA VAL A 323 15.61 13.99 3.76
C VAL A 323 16.53 13.08 2.97
N SER A 324 17.84 13.26 3.12
CA SER A 324 18.89 12.56 2.38
C SER A 324 20.01 12.20 3.35
N THR A 325 20.36 10.92 3.50
CA THR A 325 21.47 10.50 4.35
C THR A 325 22.36 9.46 3.65
N PRO A 326 23.70 9.54 3.84
CA PRO A 326 24.58 8.48 3.39
C PRO A 326 24.30 7.20 4.19
N ARG A 327 24.44 6.05 3.52
CA ARG A 327 24.34 4.71 4.10
C ARG A 327 25.69 4.01 3.98
N ALA A 328 26.21 3.48 5.08
CA ALA A 328 27.37 2.60 5.03
C ALA A 328 26.95 1.18 4.58
N ARG A 329 27.86 0.43 3.94
CA ARG A 329 27.56 -0.89 3.37
C ARG A 329 27.00 -1.85 4.42
N ASP A 330 27.61 -1.85 5.60
CA ASP A 330 27.36 -2.76 6.71
C ASP A 330 26.37 -2.16 7.73
N GLU A 331 25.66 -1.10 7.35
CA GLU A 331 24.68 -0.44 8.20
C GLU A 331 23.32 -1.16 8.18
N THR A 332 22.87 -1.56 9.39
CA THR A 332 21.53 -2.12 9.65
C THR A 332 20.42 -1.15 9.24
N LEU A 333 19.28 -1.66 8.75
CA LEU A 333 18.15 -0.82 8.37
C LEU A 333 17.57 -0.04 9.55
N GLU A 334 17.61 -0.61 10.76
CA GLU A 334 17.16 0.02 11.99
C GLU A 334 17.98 1.26 12.35
N ALA A 335 19.31 1.23 12.13
CA ALA A 335 20.18 2.39 12.29
C ALA A 335 19.88 3.46 11.21
N CYS A 336 19.76 3.06 9.94
CA CYS A 336 19.35 3.97 8.86
C CYS A 336 17.99 4.63 9.16
N ALA A 337 17.00 3.87 9.61
CA ALA A 337 15.67 4.35 9.93
C ALA A 337 15.69 5.38 11.08
N ARG A 338 16.41 5.08 12.16
CA ARG A 338 16.58 6.03 13.28
C ARG A 338 17.27 7.33 12.86
N ARG A 339 18.28 7.26 11.98
CA ARG A 339 18.91 8.46 11.39
C ARG A 339 17.91 9.25 10.54
N LEU A 340 17.20 8.59 9.63
CA LEU A 340 16.18 9.22 8.76
C LEU A 340 15.06 9.89 9.56
N VAL A 341 14.57 9.27 10.64
CA VAL A 341 13.56 9.87 11.53
C VAL A 341 14.11 11.09 12.28
N SER A 342 15.39 11.07 12.67
CA SER A 342 16.04 12.19 13.36
C SER A 342 16.23 13.39 12.42
N GLU A 343 16.70 13.16 11.19
CA GLU A 343 16.81 14.20 10.17
C GLU A 343 15.43 14.70 9.69
N LEU A 344 14.42 13.81 9.60
CA LEU A 344 13.04 14.21 9.28
C LEU A 344 12.45 15.11 10.37
N ARG A 345 12.73 14.79 11.63
CA ARG A 345 12.34 15.64 12.76
C ARG A 345 12.99 17.02 12.66
N ARG A 346 14.29 17.07 12.41
CA ARG A 346 15.04 18.32 12.24
C ARG A 346 14.49 19.14 11.07
N TRP A 347 14.25 18.51 9.93
CA TRP A 347 13.63 19.15 8.76
C TRP A 347 12.25 19.74 9.08
N LEU A 348 11.42 19.04 9.85
CA LEU A 348 10.13 19.57 10.33
C LEU A 348 10.28 20.72 11.34
N GLU A 349 11.34 20.75 12.15
CA GLU A 349 11.64 21.87 13.06
C GLU A 349 12.20 23.10 12.32
N GLU A 350 12.83 22.90 11.15
CA GLU A 350 13.42 23.93 10.27
C GLU A 350 12.41 24.51 9.25
N GLU A 351 11.76 23.68 8.41
CA GLU A 351 10.74 24.11 7.41
C GLU A 351 9.32 24.29 8.01
N GLY A 352 9.03 23.75 9.20
CA GLY A 352 7.68 23.72 9.80
C GLY A 352 7.34 24.87 10.76
N GLY A 353 7.75 26.11 10.46
CA GLY A 353 7.49 27.30 11.27
C GLY A 353 7.14 28.53 10.44
#